data_AF-A0A2M7FS05-F1
#
_entry.id   AF-A0A2M7FS05-F1
#
_cell.length_a   1.000
_cell.length_b   1.000
_cell.length_c   1.000
_cell.angle_alpha   90.00
_cell.angle_beta   90.00
_cell.angle_gamma   90.00
#
_symmetry.space_group_name_H-M   'P 1'
#
loop_
_entity.id
_entity.type
_entity.pdbx_description
1 polymer ?
#
loop_
_entity_poly.entity_id
_entity_poly.type
_entity_poly.pdbx_seq_one_letter_code
_entity_poly.pdbx_strand_id
1 'polypeptide(L)'
;MKVIIIGASTTGKTTILKHLKQTHNLLIQEADDILTELNGGTYPQDSRIKMSTLAPIMVTQVLNQDQIIFFTNAHYFSVTDLISARNKGFKIILLSLTKKKMLERNKERVKYKGYDDLSKYFDDMILYEEKIIKAGLFDNVIDVNQPIENIISQIIVAFESNL
;
A
#
# COMPACT_ATOMS: atom_id res chain seq x y z
N MET A 1 -6.07 -12.97 10.19
CA MET A 1 -4.69 -12.45 10.20
C MET A 1 -4.65 -11.07 9.56
N LYS A 2 -3.59 -10.28 9.77
CA LYS A 2 -3.57 -8.87 9.41
C LYS A 2 -2.29 -8.54 8.64
N VAL A 3 -2.42 -7.94 7.46
CA VAL A 3 -1.27 -7.57 6.61
C VAL A 3 -1.47 -6.14 6.09
N ILE A 4 -0.43 -5.32 6.20
CA ILE A 4 -0.30 -4.04 5.52
C ILE A 4 0.66 -4.22 4.35
N ILE A 5 0.21 -3.86 3.15
CA ILE A 5 1.00 -3.88 1.92
C ILE A 5 1.26 -2.43 1.52
N ILE A 6 2.53 -2.03 1.64
CA ILE A 6 3.01 -0.70 1.31
C ILE A 6 3.67 -0.78 -0.06
N GLY A 7 3.40 0.19 -0.93
CA GLY A 7 4.23 0.38 -2.12
C GLY A 7 4.07 1.75 -2.72
N ALA A 8 5.13 2.30 -3.28
CA ALA A 8 5.10 3.53 -4.05
C ALA A 8 4.10 3.49 -5.21
N SER A 9 3.86 4.65 -5.82
CA SER A 9 3.12 4.72 -7.09
C SER A 9 3.77 3.83 -8.16
N THR A 10 2.96 3.31 -9.08
CA THR A 10 3.40 2.42 -10.20
C THR A 10 3.89 1.01 -9.83
N THR A 11 3.94 0.65 -8.55
CA THR A 11 4.27 -0.71 -8.09
C THR A 11 3.26 -1.77 -8.53
N GLY A 12 2.03 -1.38 -8.86
CA GLY A 12 0.99 -2.31 -9.35
C GLY A 12 -0.02 -2.75 -8.28
N LYS A 13 -0.09 -2.06 -7.14
CA LYS A 13 -1.07 -2.31 -6.05
C LYS A 13 -2.48 -2.59 -6.55
N THR A 14 -3.06 -1.71 -7.37
CA THR A 14 -4.42 -1.89 -7.90
C THR A 14 -4.58 -3.18 -8.72
N THR A 15 -3.55 -3.57 -9.49
CA THR A 15 -3.56 -4.83 -10.24
C THR A 15 -3.54 -6.04 -9.30
N ILE A 16 -2.69 -6.00 -8.27
CA ILE A 16 -2.57 -7.05 -7.26
C ILE A 16 -3.86 -7.18 -6.46
N LEU A 17 -4.40 -6.06 -5.96
CA LEU A 17 -5.65 -5.99 -5.23
C LEU A 17 -6.81 -6.56 -6.05
N LYS A 18 -6.92 -6.19 -7.34
CA LYS A 18 -7.96 -6.72 -8.23
C LYS A 18 -7.82 -8.24 -8.37
N HIS A 19 -6.61 -8.74 -8.57
CA HIS A 19 -6.37 -10.17 -8.70
C HIS A 19 -6.71 -10.93 -7.42
N LEU A 20 -6.30 -10.43 -6.24
CA LEU A 20 -6.67 -11.01 -4.94
C LEU A 20 -8.19 -11.06 -4.75
N LYS A 21 -8.90 -9.96 -4.99
CA LYS A 21 -10.37 -9.89 -4.86
C LYS A 21 -11.09 -10.86 -5.81
N GLN A 22 -10.50 -11.19 -6.95
CA GLN A 22 -11.07 -12.13 -7.93
C GLN A 22 -10.80 -13.60 -7.59
N THR A 23 -9.73 -13.89 -6.86
CA THR A 23 -9.23 -15.27 -6.65
C THR A 23 -9.43 -15.75 -5.21
N HIS A 24 -9.67 -14.85 -4.26
CA HIS A 24 -9.77 -15.16 -2.84
C HIS A 24 -10.97 -14.45 -2.20
N ASN A 25 -11.65 -15.14 -1.30
CA ASN A 25 -12.75 -14.59 -0.50
C ASN A 25 -12.21 -14.02 0.82
N LEU A 26 -11.46 -12.91 0.75
CA LEU A 26 -10.79 -12.26 1.90
C LEU A 26 -11.20 -10.79 2.00
N LEU A 27 -11.12 -10.22 3.22
CA LEU A 27 -11.27 -8.77 3.41
C LEU A 27 -10.03 -8.05 2.87
N ILE A 28 -10.20 -7.39 1.73
CA ILE A 28 -9.13 -6.66 1.03
C ILE A 28 -9.59 -5.22 0.80
N GLN A 29 -8.84 -4.25 1.32
CA GLN A 29 -9.14 -2.82 1.18
C GLN A 29 -7.89 -2.03 0.74
N GLU A 30 -8.10 -0.87 0.13
CA GLU A 30 -7.04 0.09 -0.21
C GLU A 30 -7.33 1.45 0.44
N ALA A 31 -6.26 2.19 0.76
CA ALA A 31 -6.35 3.49 1.40
C ALA A 31 -7.29 4.46 0.66
N ASP A 32 -7.20 4.53 -0.67
CA ASP A 32 -8.01 5.46 -1.46
C ASP A 32 -9.51 5.11 -1.40
N ASP A 33 -9.88 3.83 -1.28
CA ASP A 33 -11.27 3.39 -1.08
C ASP A 33 -11.82 3.89 0.26
N ILE A 34 -11.08 3.67 1.36
CA ILE A 34 -11.49 4.08 2.71
C ILE A 34 -11.56 5.61 2.81
N LEU A 35 -10.58 6.33 2.26
CA LEU A 35 -10.57 7.79 2.26
C LEU A 35 -11.74 8.37 1.47
N THR A 36 -12.14 7.73 0.37
CA THR A 36 -13.30 8.12 -0.43
C THR A 36 -14.60 7.90 0.35
N GLU A 37 -14.73 6.77 1.06
CA GLU A 37 -15.89 6.48 1.92
C GLU A 37 -16.00 7.50 3.06
N LEU A 38 -14.90 7.74 3.78
CA LEU A 38 -14.83 8.73 4.87
C LEU A 38 -15.14 10.15 4.41
N ASN A 39 -14.96 10.45 3.12
CA ASN A 39 -15.23 11.75 2.51
C ASN A 39 -16.52 11.76 1.68
N GLY A 40 -17.50 10.93 2.03
CA GLY A 40 -18.85 10.98 1.46
C GLY A 40 -18.95 10.48 0.02
N GLY A 41 -18.11 9.52 -0.36
CA GLY A 41 -18.12 8.90 -1.69
C GLY A 41 -17.28 9.63 -2.75
N THR A 42 -16.49 10.63 -2.34
CA THR A 42 -15.57 11.35 -3.24
C THR A 42 -14.15 11.38 -2.69
N TYR A 43 -13.15 11.17 -3.54
CA TYR A 43 -11.76 11.19 -3.07
C TYR A 43 -11.36 12.59 -2.59
N PRO A 44 -10.79 12.73 -1.37
CA PRO A 44 -10.48 14.04 -0.79
C PRO A 44 -9.36 14.76 -1.53
N GLN A 45 -9.68 15.94 -2.08
CA GLN A 45 -8.74 16.79 -2.83
C GLN A 45 -7.93 17.74 -1.91
N ASP A 46 -8.49 18.15 -0.77
CA ASP A 46 -7.77 18.97 0.21
C ASP A 46 -6.75 18.09 0.95
N SER A 47 -5.47 18.34 0.71
CA SER A 47 -4.37 17.58 1.31
C SER A 47 -4.31 17.70 2.83
N ARG A 48 -4.69 18.85 3.40
CA ARG A 48 -4.69 19.05 4.86
C ARG A 48 -5.78 18.22 5.49
N ILE A 49 -7.01 18.26 4.97
CA ILE A 49 -8.11 17.42 5.46
C ILE A 49 -7.74 15.94 5.32
N LYS A 50 -7.22 15.54 4.15
CA LYS A 50 -6.80 14.17 3.88
C LYS A 50 -5.75 13.67 4.87
N MET A 51 -4.69 14.44 5.12
CA MET A 51 -3.57 14.00 5.96
C MET A 51 -3.82 14.17 7.46
N SER A 52 -4.48 15.26 7.89
CA SER A 52 -4.63 15.58 9.33
C SER A 52 -5.88 15.00 9.97
N THR A 53 -6.90 14.67 9.16
CA THR A 53 -8.20 14.22 9.67
C THR A 53 -8.53 12.82 9.16
N LEU A 54 -8.58 12.63 7.84
CA LEU A 54 -9.10 11.38 7.26
C LEU A 54 -8.08 10.22 7.37
N ALA A 55 -6.80 10.46 7.09
CA ALA A 55 -5.78 9.43 7.18
C ALA A 55 -5.62 8.86 8.60
N PRO A 56 -5.59 9.65 9.70
CA PRO A 56 -5.58 9.11 11.06
C PRO A 56 -6.81 8.25 11.39
N ILE A 57 -7.99 8.64 10.91
CA ILE A 57 -9.23 7.85 11.07
C ILE A 57 -9.10 6.52 10.32
N MET A 58 -8.65 6.55 9.07
CA MET A 58 -8.40 5.36 8.26
C MET A 58 -7.39 4.42 8.94
N VAL A 59 -6.26 4.95 9.44
CA VAL A 59 -5.26 4.16 10.19
C VAL A 59 -5.92 3.47 11.38
N THR A 60 -6.70 4.21 12.17
CA THR A 60 -7.40 3.64 13.33
C THR A 60 -8.38 2.55 12.92
N GLN A 61 -9.18 2.77 11.86
CA GLN A 61 -10.12 1.77 11.33
C GLN A 61 -9.42 0.49 10.87
N VAL A 62 -8.32 0.62 10.13
CA VAL A 62 -7.51 -0.51 9.65
C VAL A 62 -6.93 -1.27 10.83
N LEU A 63 -6.29 -0.57 11.78
CA LEU A 63 -5.64 -1.20 12.93
C LEU A 63 -6.61 -1.94 13.87
N ASN A 64 -7.91 -1.66 13.80
CA ASN A 64 -8.93 -2.32 14.59
C ASN A 64 -9.60 -3.51 13.88
N GLN A 65 -9.20 -3.82 12.64
CA GLN A 65 -9.70 -5.01 11.94
C GLN A 65 -9.15 -6.28 12.58
N ASP A 66 -9.97 -7.32 12.67
CA ASP A 66 -9.54 -8.65 13.15
C ASP A 66 -8.77 -9.41 12.06
N GLN A 67 -9.21 -9.27 10.80
CA GLN A 67 -8.55 -9.86 9.65
C GLN A 67 -8.63 -8.95 8.43
N ILE A 68 -7.49 -8.62 7.82
CA ILE A 68 -7.45 -7.73 6.64
C ILE A 68 -6.15 -7.89 5.85
N ILE A 69 -6.25 -7.75 4.52
CA ILE A 69 -5.13 -7.38 3.65
C ILE A 69 -5.35 -5.93 3.21
N PHE A 70 -4.54 -5.01 3.74
CA PHE A 70 -4.70 -3.58 3.51
C PHE A 70 -3.60 -3.02 2.61
N PHE A 71 -3.97 -2.39 1.50
CA PHE A 71 -3.04 -1.74 0.57
C PHE A 71 -2.94 -0.24 0.85
N THR A 72 -1.72 0.29 0.87
CA THR A 72 -1.49 1.72 1.07
C THR A 72 -0.35 2.26 0.21
N ASN A 73 -0.47 3.53 -0.18
CA ASN A 73 0.66 4.31 -0.68
C ASN A 73 1.59 4.73 0.47
N ALA A 74 2.74 5.29 0.11
CA ALA A 74 3.63 5.95 1.05
C ALA A 74 2.94 7.08 1.82
N HIS A 75 3.44 7.37 3.02
CA HIS A 75 3.09 8.51 3.89
C HIS A 75 1.75 8.48 4.63
N TYR A 76 0.86 7.50 4.41
CA TYR A 76 -0.35 7.39 5.22
C TYR A 76 -0.10 6.79 6.62
N PHE A 77 0.89 5.91 6.75
CA PHE A 77 1.30 5.34 8.03
C PHE A 77 2.63 5.96 8.44
N SER A 78 2.72 6.52 9.63
CA SER A 78 3.99 6.90 10.23
C SER A 78 4.76 5.67 10.72
N VAL A 79 6.05 5.85 11.03
CA VAL A 79 6.86 4.82 11.71
C VAL A 79 6.18 4.34 13.00
N THR A 80 5.59 5.26 13.77
CA THR A 80 4.87 4.94 15.01
C THR A 80 3.59 4.14 14.75
N ASP A 81 2.86 4.44 13.66
CA ASP A 81 1.68 3.69 13.26
C ASP A 81 2.04 2.26 12.84
N LEU A 82 3.15 2.08 12.14
CA LEU A 82 3.66 0.77 11.74
C LEU A 82 4.14 -0.05 12.93
N ILE A 83 4.82 0.56 13.90
CA ILE A 83 5.15 -0.11 15.18
C ILE A 83 3.86 -0.55 15.89
N SER A 84 2.86 0.34 15.97
CA SER A 84 1.56 0.02 16.56
C SER A 84 0.85 -1.10 15.80
N ALA A 85 0.97 -1.14 14.47
CA ALA A 85 0.44 -2.20 13.64
C ALA A 85 1.07 -3.55 13.99
N ARG A 86 2.40 -3.61 14.07
CA ARG A 86 3.12 -4.84 14.48
C ARG A 86 2.69 -5.33 15.85
N ASN A 87 2.57 -4.42 16.83
CA ASN A 87 2.08 -4.76 18.17
C ASN A 87 0.64 -5.30 18.17
N LYS A 88 -0.15 -4.97 17.15
CA LYS A 88 -1.51 -5.49 16.92
C LYS A 88 -1.54 -6.74 16.02
N GLY A 89 -0.38 -7.35 15.74
CA GLY A 89 -0.26 -8.57 14.95
C GLY A 89 -0.32 -8.36 13.45
N PHE A 90 -0.11 -7.13 12.96
CA PHE A 90 0.06 -6.90 11.53
C PHE A 90 1.44 -7.33 11.07
N LYS A 91 1.49 -8.04 9.94
CA LYS A 91 2.68 -8.11 9.10
C LYS A 91 2.73 -6.94 8.14
N ILE A 92 3.92 -6.47 7.84
CA ILE A 92 4.16 -5.36 6.92
C ILE A 92 4.96 -5.88 5.74
N ILE A 93 4.40 -5.74 4.55
CA ILE A 93 5.02 -6.12 3.28
C ILE A 93 5.31 -4.86 2.49
N LEU A 94 6.53 -4.75 1.97
CA LEU A 94 6.92 -3.71 1.03
C LEU A 94 6.93 -4.25 -0.40
N LEU A 95 6.20 -3.60 -1.30
CA LEU A 95 6.28 -3.82 -2.74
C LEU A 95 7.40 -2.96 -3.32
N SER A 96 8.50 -3.60 -3.69
CA SER A 96 9.69 -2.91 -4.18
C SER A 96 9.68 -2.76 -5.69
N LEU A 97 9.98 -1.54 -6.15
CA LEU A 97 10.22 -1.23 -7.55
C LEU A 97 11.32 -0.17 -7.66
N THR A 98 12.29 -0.37 -8.55
CA THR A 98 13.36 0.61 -8.74
C THR A 98 12.82 1.92 -9.32
N LYS A 99 13.43 3.06 -8.94
CA LYS A 99 13.08 4.38 -9.51
C LYS A 99 13.05 4.37 -11.04
N LYS A 100 14.02 3.71 -11.67
CA LYS A 100 14.08 3.54 -13.13
C LYS A 100 12.80 2.88 -13.67
N LYS A 101 12.36 1.77 -13.07
CA LYS A 101 11.14 1.07 -13.48
C LYS A 101 9.88 1.87 -13.17
N MET A 102 9.85 2.63 -12.07
CA MET A 102 8.74 3.54 -11.78
C MET A 102 8.59 4.60 -12.88
N LEU A 103 9.69 5.22 -13.30
CA LEU A 103 9.72 6.21 -14.39
C LEU A 103 9.25 5.61 -15.72
N GLU A 104 9.73 4.42 -16.06
CA GLU A 104 9.30 3.68 -17.26
C GLU A 104 7.78 3.44 -17.25
N ARG A 105 7.25 2.86 -16.16
CA ARG A 105 5.81 2.57 -16.02
C ARG A 105 4.96 3.85 -16.02
N ASN A 106 5.45 4.93 -15.41
CA ASN A 106 4.76 6.22 -15.39
C ASN A 106 4.65 6.82 -16.79
N LYS A 107 5.75 6.83 -17.55
CA LYS A 107 5.77 7.33 -18.93
C LYS A 107 4.76 6.59 -19.81
N GLU A 108 4.66 5.28 -19.67
CA GLU A 108 3.66 4.48 -20.39
C GLU A 108 2.22 4.85 -20.00
N ARG A 109 1.93 5.01 -18.70
CA ARG A 109 0.59 5.36 -18.21
C ARG A 109 0.16 6.75 -18.66
N VAL A 110 1.05 7.73 -18.60
CA VAL A 110 0.78 9.10 -19.09
C VAL A 110 0.53 9.07 -20.59
N LYS A 111 1.41 8.41 -21.37
CA LYS A 111 1.33 8.41 -22.83
C LYS A 111 0.11 7.65 -23.37
N TYR A 112 -0.24 6.50 -22.78
CA TYR A 112 -1.20 5.57 -23.37
C TYR A 112 -2.48 5.38 -22.56
N LYS A 113 -2.54 5.85 -21.30
CA LYS A 113 -3.67 5.59 -20.40
C LYS A 113 -4.27 6.86 -19.78
N GLY A 114 -3.77 8.04 -20.16
CA GLY A 114 -4.31 9.33 -19.73
C GLY A 114 -4.14 9.62 -18.24
N TYR A 115 -3.17 9.00 -17.58
CA TYR A 115 -2.86 9.29 -16.17
C TYR A 115 -2.04 10.58 -16.03
N ASP A 116 -2.13 11.21 -14.87
CA ASP A 116 -1.24 12.28 -14.47
C ASP A 116 0.21 11.79 -14.32
N ASP A 117 1.17 12.70 -14.55
CA ASP A 117 2.58 12.44 -14.31
C ASP A 117 2.89 12.50 -12.81
N LEU A 118 3.20 11.34 -12.22
CA LEU A 118 3.54 11.19 -10.81
C LEU A 118 5.04 11.25 -10.52
N SER A 119 5.90 11.42 -11.54
CA SER A 119 7.36 11.32 -11.40
C SER A 119 7.95 12.26 -10.35
N LYS A 120 7.35 13.45 -10.19
CA LYS A 120 7.73 14.46 -9.19
C LYS A 120 7.61 13.98 -7.74
N TYR A 121 6.85 12.92 -7.46
CA TYR A 121 6.65 12.39 -6.12
C TYR A 121 7.49 11.14 -5.82
N PHE A 122 8.23 10.60 -6.80
CA PHE A 122 8.89 9.30 -6.64
C PHE A 122 10.02 9.34 -5.62
N ASP A 123 10.79 10.41 -5.58
CA ASP A 123 11.88 10.56 -4.60
C ASP A 123 11.36 10.58 -3.17
N ASP A 124 10.26 11.30 -2.92
CA ASP A 124 9.63 11.35 -1.59
C ASP A 124 9.05 9.98 -1.19
N MET A 125 8.50 9.22 -2.14
CA MET A 125 7.99 7.87 -1.88
C MET A 125 9.13 6.90 -1.55
N ILE A 126 10.22 6.94 -2.32
CA ILE A 126 11.41 6.11 -2.08
C ILE A 126 12.04 6.47 -0.73
N LEU A 127 12.13 7.76 -0.39
CA LEU A 127 12.67 8.20 0.89
C LEU A 127 11.83 7.68 2.07
N TYR A 128 10.50 7.63 1.92
CA TYR A 128 9.62 7.00 2.90
C TYR A 128 9.90 5.50 3.04
N GLU A 129 10.02 4.78 1.92
CA GLU A 129 10.36 3.35 1.90
C GLU A 129 11.72 3.10 2.58
N GLU A 130 12.73 3.90 2.30
CA GLU A 130 14.04 3.81 2.96
C GLU A 130 13.96 4.04 4.46
N LYS A 131 13.13 4.98 4.93
CA LYS A 131 12.94 5.24 6.37
C LYS A 131 12.33 4.04 7.07
N ILE A 132 11.28 3.45 6.53
CA ILE A 132 10.65 2.26 7.12
C ILE A 132 11.57 1.03 7.01
N ILE A 133 12.41 0.96 5.97
CA ILE A 133 13.41 -0.10 5.83
C ILE A 133 14.47 0.02 6.94
N LYS A 134 15.04 1.21 7.12
CA LYS A 134 16.05 1.47 8.15
C LYS A 134 15.51 1.23 9.56
N ALA A 135 14.20 1.40 9.77
CA ALA A 135 13.53 1.11 11.03
C ALA A 135 13.27 -0.40 11.27
N GLY A 136 13.55 -1.28 10.30
CA GLY A 136 13.38 -2.73 10.44
C GLY A 136 11.92 -3.17 10.57
N LEU A 137 10.98 -2.43 9.97
CA LEU A 137 9.55 -2.61 10.22
C LEU A 137 8.86 -3.58 9.27
N PHE A 138 9.50 -4.01 8.19
CA PHE A 138 8.92 -4.90 7.20
C PHE A 138 9.27 -6.36 7.52
N ASP A 139 8.30 -7.25 7.36
CA ASP A 139 8.49 -8.70 7.47
C ASP A 139 8.88 -9.32 6.14
N ASN A 140 8.53 -8.67 5.02
CA ASN A 140 8.88 -9.13 3.68
C ASN A 140 9.01 -7.96 2.69
N VAL A 141 9.88 -8.12 1.68
CA VAL A 141 10.03 -7.22 0.54
C VAL A 141 9.80 -8.02 -0.74
N ILE A 142 8.78 -7.65 -1.50
CA ILE A 142 8.38 -8.35 -2.73
C ILE A 142 8.79 -7.50 -3.94
N ASP A 143 9.66 -8.04 -4.80
CA ASP A 143 9.94 -7.44 -6.12
C ASP A 143 8.72 -7.57 -7.03
N VAL A 144 8.16 -6.45 -7.48
CA VAL A 144 6.95 -6.45 -8.33
C VAL A 144 7.24 -6.56 -9.83
N ASN A 145 8.46 -6.93 -10.21
CA ASN A 145 8.80 -7.28 -11.60
C ASN A 145 8.57 -8.77 -11.93
N GLN A 146 8.28 -9.59 -10.93
CA GLN A 146 7.94 -11.01 -11.10
C GLN A 146 6.49 -11.21 -11.58
N PRO A 147 6.12 -12.40 -12.08
CA PRO A 147 4.74 -12.74 -12.44
C PRO A 147 3.76 -12.49 -11.29
N ILE A 148 2.52 -12.10 -11.63
CA ILE A 148 1.52 -11.69 -10.64
C ILE A 148 1.18 -12.84 -9.68
N GLU A 149 1.13 -14.07 -10.17
CA GLU A 149 0.84 -15.27 -9.41
C GLU A 149 1.85 -15.48 -8.28
N ASN A 150 3.13 -15.18 -8.53
CA ASN A 150 4.19 -15.27 -7.52
C ASN A 150 4.05 -14.20 -6.45
N ILE A 151 3.66 -12.97 -6.84
CA ILE A 151 3.39 -11.87 -5.89
C ILE A 151 2.21 -12.24 -4.99
N ILE A 152 1.15 -12.76 -5.58
CA ILE A 152 -0.07 -13.17 -4.88
C ILE A 152 0.23 -14.29 -3.89
N SER A 153 0.95 -15.33 -4.34
CA SER A 153 1.37 -16.44 -3.47
C SER A 153 2.15 -15.95 -2.24
N GLN A 154 3.12 -15.03 -2.42
CA GLN A 154 3.86 -14.46 -1.30
C GLN A 154 2.99 -13.67 -0.33
N ILE A 155 2.02 -12.90 -0.83
CA ILE A 155 1.07 -12.16 0.01
C ILE A 155 0.20 -13.13 0.82
N ILE A 156 -0.33 -14.19 0.19
CA ILE A 156 -1.18 -15.18 0.86
C ILE A 156 -0.39 -15.95 1.91
N VAL A 157 0.81 -16.43 1.58
CA VAL A 157 1.69 -17.10 2.56
C VAL A 157 1.95 -16.19 3.76
N ALA A 158 2.25 -14.90 3.53
CA ALA A 158 2.42 -13.95 4.63
C ALA A 158 1.14 -13.77 5.44
N PHE A 159 -0.02 -13.68 4.79
CA PHE A 159 -1.34 -13.56 5.42
C PHE A 159 -1.76 -14.81 6.20
N GLU A 160 -1.30 -16.01 5.85
CA GLU A 160 -1.71 -17.26 6.52
C GLU A 160 -0.69 -17.76 7.56
N SER A 161 0.56 -17.33 7.49
CA SER A 161 1.61 -17.84 8.37
C SER A 161 1.45 -17.35 9.82
N ASN A 162 1.44 -18.29 10.77
CA ASN A 162 1.27 -18.06 12.22
C ASN A 162 2.57 -17.82 13.01
N LEU A 163 3.71 -17.67 12.33
CA LEU A 163 5.03 -17.60 12.97
C LEU A 163 5.26 -16.26 13.69
#